data_AF-A0A2M7UDZ1-F1
#
_entry.id   AF-A0A2M7UDZ1-F1
#
_cell.length_a   1.000
_cell.length_b   1.000
_cell.length_c   1.000
_cell.angle_alpha   90.00
_cell.angle_beta   90.00
_cell.angle_gamma   90.00
#
_symmetry.space_group_name_H-M   'P 1'
#
loop_
_entity.id
_entity.type
_entity.pdbx_description
1 polymer ?
#
loop_
_entity_poly.entity_id
_entity_poly.type
_entity_poly.pdbx_seq_one_letter_code
_entity_poly.pdbx_strand_id
1 'polypeptide(L)'
;MFWANFLHFYQPPTQKPAWVNKITAEAYRPIVRGLKKRPGTKVTLNVSGILLELLDACGNEDVIKDLRELFEAGQIELTGSAKFHPLLPFLPKDEVVRQIKLNEETLRKYFGDSWQPRGFFPPEMGFDKAVGEIAKELGYQWVIVDELSFPADRRPIDYSRLYTVSGLSDFHIYFRERKMSWVILSGQIGTGKLLTQSLGNRLNKKEYLLTAMDGETFGHHRPGLEQLLFEIYENGEIENVLISDLPKYFSEVQSVEPVPATWALMEKDLEQKKPFSRWRDPDNAIHEMQWELTNLAVESIRGVDKNLPGYNEARDSLDRALHSDQYWWASARPWWSMEIIERGAKELSDTVVKIPGISREKKDRAMDLYRSIIFTAFDWQRSGIIDDFARQEDEDIRQRTDQGLPMLPKDEIEKMIKKLEEEMAAVSKKEEFERAAQIRDRIAELRRYEADVAKSNFSNEGDREFDLHN
;
A
#
# COMPACT_ATOMS: atom_id res chain seq x y z
N MET A 1 -23.47 -0.45 -10.69
CA MET A 1 -22.00 -0.38 -10.55
C MET A 1 -21.48 -1.58 -9.76
N PHE A 2 -20.26 -2.03 -10.02
CA PHE A 2 -19.57 -3.09 -9.25
C PHE A 2 -18.39 -2.50 -8.48
N TRP A 3 -18.17 -2.91 -7.23
CA TRP A 3 -17.01 -2.47 -6.43
C TRP A 3 -16.03 -3.62 -6.25
N ALA A 4 -14.86 -3.48 -6.86
CA ALA A 4 -13.72 -4.36 -6.67
C ALA A 4 -12.78 -3.70 -5.66
N ASN A 5 -12.91 -4.07 -4.38
CA ASN A 5 -12.04 -3.51 -3.33
C ASN A 5 -10.78 -4.37 -3.13
N PHE A 6 -9.64 -3.71 -3.03
CA PHE A 6 -8.35 -4.31 -2.74
C PHE A 6 -7.76 -3.73 -1.45
N LEU A 7 -7.40 -4.60 -0.50
CA LEU A 7 -6.66 -4.21 0.70
C LEU A 7 -5.30 -4.92 0.74
N HIS A 8 -4.25 -4.15 1.01
CA HIS A 8 -2.89 -4.65 1.19
C HIS A 8 -2.54 -4.73 2.67
N PHE A 9 -2.14 -5.91 3.14
CA PHE A 9 -1.66 -6.14 4.51
C PHE A 9 -0.16 -6.50 4.47
N TYR A 10 0.65 -5.69 5.12
CA TYR A 10 2.10 -5.87 5.10
C TYR A 10 2.76 -5.32 6.37
N GLN A 11 3.79 -6.02 6.82
CA GLN A 11 4.75 -5.50 7.80
C GLN A 11 6.16 -5.94 7.37
N PRO A 12 7.17 -5.08 7.56
CA PRO A 12 8.53 -5.39 7.16
C PRO A 12 9.09 -6.60 7.91
N PRO A 13 10.06 -7.35 7.32
CA PRO A 13 10.71 -8.49 7.98
C PRO A 13 11.41 -8.13 9.28
N THR A 14 11.63 -6.85 9.54
CA THR A 14 12.29 -6.31 10.72
C THR A 14 11.32 -5.79 11.78
N GLN A 15 10.00 -5.97 11.56
CA GLN A 15 9.00 -5.43 12.46
C GLN A 15 9.07 -6.10 13.83
N LYS A 16 8.95 -5.27 14.88
CA LYS A 16 9.02 -5.76 16.27
C LYS A 16 7.71 -6.49 16.62
N PRO A 17 7.76 -7.58 17.41
CA PRO A 17 6.56 -8.32 17.83
C PRO A 17 5.48 -7.45 18.47
N ALA A 18 5.87 -6.44 19.26
CA ALA A 18 4.92 -5.50 19.87
C ALA A 18 4.09 -4.73 18.82
N TRP A 19 4.72 -4.30 17.72
CA TRP A 19 4.02 -3.62 16.62
C TRP A 19 3.18 -4.59 15.80
N VAL A 20 3.68 -5.80 15.51
CA VAL A 20 2.88 -6.85 14.84
C VAL A 20 1.59 -7.10 15.63
N ASN A 21 1.70 -7.32 16.95
CA ASN A 21 0.54 -7.56 17.80
C ASN A 21 -0.41 -6.37 17.87
N LYS A 22 0.13 -5.15 18.00
CA LYS A 22 -0.68 -3.91 18.05
C LYS A 22 -1.47 -3.71 16.76
N ILE A 23 -0.79 -3.73 15.61
CA ILE A 23 -1.43 -3.53 14.29
C ILE A 23 -2.42 -4.66 14.00
N THR A 24 -2.09 -5.90 14.39
CA THR A 24 -3.03 -7.03 14.24
C THR A 24 -4.30 -6.82 15.04
N ALA A 25 -4.19 -6.37 16.29
CA ALA A 25 -5.35 -6.11 17.15
C ALA A 25 -6.18 -4.90 16.66
N GLU A 26 -5.52 -3.87 16.13
CA GLU A 26 -6.15 -2.61 15.75
C GLU A 26 -6.67 -2.57 14.31
N ALA A 27 -6.14 -3.38 13.38
CA ALA A 27 -6.53 -3.36 11.96
C ALA A 27 -6.89 -4.75 11.41
N TYR A 28 -5.94 -5.69 11.30
CA TYR A 28 -6.18 -6.95 10.58
C TYR A 28 -7.31 -7.77 11.20
N ARG A 29 -7.30 -7.97 12.52
CA ARG A 29 -8.29 -8.77 13.23
C ARG A 29 -9.69 -8.13 13.16
N PRO A 30 -9.88 -6.82 13.38
CA PRO A 30 -11.15 -6.14 13.13
C PRO A 30 -11.66 -6.32 11.70
N ILE A 31 -10.82 -6.10 10.67
CA ILE A 31 -11.21 -6.21 9.26
C ILE A 31 -11.67 -7.64 8.95
N VAL A 32 -10.83 -8.63 9.26
CA VAL A 32 -11.08 -10.04 8.97
C VAL A 32 -12.35 -10.53 9.69
N ARG A 33 -12.51 -10.24 10.98
CA ARG A 33 -13.72 -10.62 11.73
C ARG A 33 -14.95 -9.83 11.27
N GLY A 34 -14.77 -8.62 10.78
CA GLY A 34 -15.81 -7.82 10.14
C GLY A 34 -16.32 -8.48 8.86
N LEU A 35 -15.45 -9.01 8.02
CA LEU A 35 -15.82 -9.76 6.82
C LEU A 35 -16.56 -11.06 7.16
N LYS A 36 -16.15 -11.77 8.21
CA LYS A 36 -16.85 -12.99 8.65
C LYS A 36 -18.30 -12.76 9.05
N LYS A 37 -18.62 -11.56 9.56
CA LYS A 37 -20.00 -11.16 9.89
C LYS A 37 -20.84 -10.83 8.66
N ARG A 38 -20.25 -10.83 7.45
CA ARG A 38 -20.84 -10.33 6.20
C ARG A 38 -20.62 -11.36 5.07
N PRO A 39 -21.30 -12.52 5.11
CA PRO A 39 -21.06 -13.63 4.17
C PRO A 39 -21.23 -13.29 2.69
N GLY A 40 -22.01 -12.24 2.36
CA GLY A 40 -22.20 -11.78 0.98
C GLY A 40 -21.14 -10.81 0.46
N THR A 41 -20.24 -10.32 1.31
CA THR A 41 -19.19 -9.37 0.91
C THR A 41 -18.02 -10.09 0.27
N LYS A 42 -17.56 -9.56 -0.85
CA LYS A 42 -16.38 -10.00 -1.59
C LYS A 42 -15.28 -8.95 -1.54
N VAL A 43 -14.06 -9.35 -1.19
CA VAL A 43 -12.88 -8.45 -1.12
C VAL A 43 -11.65 -9.15 -1.66
N THR A 44 -10.82 -8.44 -2.43
CA THR A 44 -9.51 -8.95 -2.82
C THR A 44 -8.48 -8.49 -1.79
N LEU A 45 -7.72 -9.42 -1.24
CA LEU A 45 -6.67 -9.13 -0.26
C LEU A 45 -5.30 -9.46 -0.83
N ASN A 46 -4.33 -8.61 -0.54
CA ASN A 46 -2.94 -9.03 -0.51
C ASN A 46 -2.53 -9.18 0.95
N VAL A 47 -2.07 -10.37 1.32
CA VAL A 47 -1.41 -10.60 2.62
C VAL A 47 -0.02 -11.11 2.28
N SER A 48 0.99 -10.27 2.50
CA SER A 48 2.37 -10.64 2.18
C SER A 48 2.80 -11.92 2.92
N GLY A 49 3.63 -12.74 2.29
CA GLY A 49 4.15 -13.96 2.90
C GLY A 49 4.88 -13.68 4.22
N ILE A 50 5.68 -12.61 4.27
CA ILE A 50 6.36 -12.23 5.52
C ILE A 50 5.39 -11.87 6.64
N LEU A 51 4.27 -11.18 6.35
CA LEU A 51 3.29 -10.87 7.38
C LEU A 51 2.66 -12.15 7.96
N LEU A 52 2.36 -13.16 7.13
CA LEU A 52 1.81 -14.43 7.63
C LEU A 52 2.79 -15.13 8.59
N GLU A 53 4.08 -15.12 8.27
CA GLU A 53 5.11 -15.68 9.15
C GLU A 53 5.28 -14.87 10.44
N LEU A 54 5.14 -13.54 10.38
CA LEU A 54 5.16 -12.68 11.56
C LEU A 54 3.93 -12.90 12.45
N LEU A 55 2.74 -13.06 11.87
CA LEU A 55 1.51 -13.35 12.60
C LEU A 55 1.62 -14.68 13.35
N ASP A 56 2.08 -15.73 12.67
CA ASP A 56 2.32 -17.06 13.24
C ASP A 56 3.36 -16.99 14.37
N ALA A 57 4.51 -16.36 14.12
CA ALA A 57 5.57 -16.22 15.12
C ALA A 57 5.17 -15.39 16.35
N CYS A 58 4.19 -14.49 16.22
CA CYS A 58 3.70 -13.65 17.31
C CYS A 58 2.44 -14.18 18.01
N GLY A 59 1.97 -15.39 17.66
CA GLY A 59 0.80 -16.02 18.28
C GLY A 59 -0.54 -15.43 17.85
N ASN A 60 -0.64 -14.94 16.61
CA ASN A 60 -1.87 -14.44 15.98
C ASN A 60 -2.44 -15.44 14.97
N GLU A 61 -2.33 -16.74 15.25
CA GLU A 61 -2.84 -17.81 14.38
C GLU A 61 -4.37 -17.72 14.20
N ASP A 62 -5.07 -17.05 15.13
CA ASP A 62 -6.50 -16.79 15.03
C ASP A 62 -6.86 -15.97 13.77
N VAL A 63 -6.03 -14.97 13.42
CA VAL A 63 -6.24 -14.15 12.22
C VAL A 63 -5.95 -14.95 10.95
N ILE A 64 -4.91 -15.77 10.95
CA ILE A 64 -4.58 -16.66 9.82
C ILE A 64 -5.72 -17.66 9.58
N LYS A 65 -6.24 -18.25 10.66
CA LYS A 65 -7.38 -19.16 10.59
C LYS A 65 -8.62 -18.47 10.02
N ASP A 66 -8.95 -17.29 10.51
CA ASP A 66 -10.09 -16.52 10.01
C ASP A 66 -9.92 -16.14 8.53
N LEU A 67 -8.72 -15.77 8.09
CA LEU A 67 -8.41 -15.53 6.67
C LEU A 67 -8.62 -16.80 5.83
N ARG A 68 -8.16 -17.96 6.32
CA ARG A 68 -8.37 -19.24 5.62
C ARG A 68 -9.85 -19.57 5.48
N GLU A 69 -10.64 -19.40 6.55
CA GLU A 69 -12.09 -19.63 6.51
C GLU A 69 -12.79 -18.71 5.49
N LEU A 70 -12.41 -17.42 5.41
CA LEU A 70 -12.93 -16.49 4.41
C LEU A 70 -12.53 -16.88 2.98
N PHE A 71 -11.30 -17.36 2.80
CA PHE A 71 -10.78 -17.78 1.50
C PHE A 71 -11.52 -19.04 1.00
N GLU A 72 -11.67 -20.05 1.86
CA GLU A 72 -12.42 -21.28 1.57
C GLU A 72 -13.90 -21.00 1.28
N ALA A 73 -14.49 -20.00 1.95
CA ALA A 73 -15.85 -19.54 1.69
C ALA A 73 -15.99 -18.73 0.38
N GLY A 74 -14.90 -18.40 -0.31
CA GLY A 74 -14.92 -17.57 -1.52
C GLY A 74 -15.28 -16.10 -1.27
N GLN A 75 -15.27 -15.66 -0.01
CA GLN A 75 -15.49 -14.26 0.37
C GLN A 75 -14.27 -13.39 0.09
N ILE A 76 -13.08 -13.98 0.13
CA ILE A 76 -11.85 -13.27 -0.25
C ILE A 76 -11.11 -13.98 -1.39
N GLU A 77 -10.45 -13.17 -2.20
CA GLU A 77 -9.40 -13.61 -3.10
C GLU A 77 -8.05 -13.18 -2.51
N LEU A 78 -7.09 -14.11 -2.45
CA LEU A 78 -5.73 -13.81 -2.01
C LEU A 78 -4.81 -13.68 -3.22
N THR A 79 -4.25 -12.49 -3.42
CA THR A 79 -3.25 -12.23 -4.47
C THR A 79 -1.87 -12.77 -4.07
N GLY A 80 -1.05 -13.10 -5.09
CA GLY A 80 0.38 -13.27 -4.89
C GLY A 80 1.11 -11.93 -4.88
N SER A 81 2.35 -11.95 -4.38
CA SER A 81 3.26 -10.81 -4.34
C SER A 81 4.70 -11.32 -4.21
N ALA A 82 5.63 -10.46 -3.81
CA ALA A 82 7.01 -10.79 -3.49
C ALA A 82 7.20 -10.82 -1.96
N LYS A 83 7.81 -11.88 -1.42
CA LYS A 83 7.69 -12.25 0.00
C LYS A 83 8.11 -11.16 0.97
N PHE A 84 9.27 -10.55 0.73
CA PHE A 84 9.84 -9.53 1.59
C PHE A 84 9.62 -8.12 1.06
N HIS A 85 8.61 -7.94 0.19
CA HIS A 85 8.19 -6.65 -0.35
C HIS A 85 9.30 -5.80 -1.02
N PRO A 86 10.17 -6.37 -1.87
CA PRO A 86 11.17 -5.59 -2.60
C PRO A 86 10.57 -4.77 -3.75
N LEU A 87 11.26 -3.69 -4.15
CA LEU A 87 10.91 -2.93 -5.35
C LEU A 87 11.37 -3.65 -6.63
N LEU A 88 10.45 -4.38 -7.27
CA LEU A 88 10.74 -5.35 -8.33
C LEU A 88 11.40 -4.77 -9.61
N PRO A 89 11.02 -3.59 -10.14
CA PRO A 89 11.57 -3.07 -11.40
C PRO A 89 13.10 -2.88 -11.42
N PHE A 90 13.74 -2.85 -10.26
CA PHE A 90 15.19 -2.66 -10.14
C PHE A 90 15.96 -3.91 -9.73
N LEU A 91 15.27 -5.03 -9.56
CA LEU A 91 15.91 -6.30 -9.28
C LEU A 91 16.13 -7.11 -10.56
N PRO A 92 17.20 -7.91 -10.63
CA PRO A 92 17.36 -8.89 -11.69
C PRO A 92 16.19 -9.90 -11.73
N LYS A 93 15.83 -10.37 -12.93
CA LYS A 93 14.70 -11.29 -13.16
C LYS A 93 14.69 -12.50 -12.22
N ASP A 94 15.84 -13.12 -11.97
CA ASP A 94 15.96 -14.28 -11.09
C ASP A 94 15.70 -13.96 -9.60
N GLU A 95 16.05 -12.76 -9.14
CA GLU A 95 15.72 -12.29 -7.79
C GLU A 95 14.22 -11.96 -7.66
N VAL A 96 13.62 -11.36 -8.70
CA VAL A 96 12.17 -11.15 -8.78
C VAL A 96 11.43 -12.49 -8.69
N VAL A 97 11.79 -13.44 -9.54
CA VAL A 97 11.18 -14.79 -9.55
C VAL A 97 11.36 -15.48 -8.20
N ARG A 98 12.55 -15.38 -7.59
CA ARG A 98 12.82 -15.96 -6.26
C ARG A 98 11.86 -15.40 -5.21
N GLN A 99 11.73 -14.08 -5.13
CA GLN A 99 10.88 -13.42 -4.14
C GLN A 99 9.39 -13.77 -4.32
N ILE A 100 8.94 -13.90 -5.56
CA ILE A 100 7.56 -14.34 -5.86
C ILE A 100 7.36 -15.80 -5.46
N LYS A 101 8.30 -16.70 -5.79
CA LYS A 101 8.22 -18.12 -5.43
C LYS A 101 8.20 -18.33 -3.92
N LEU A 102 9.05 -17.62 -3.18
CA LEU A 102 9.05 -17.63 -1.72
C LEU A 102 7.69 -17.21 -1.14
N ASN A 103 7.03 -16.22 -1.76
CA ASN A 103 5.71 -15.79 -1.34
C ASN A 103 4.65 -16.86 -1.63
N GLU A 104 4.68 -17.47 -2.83
CA GLU A 104 3.77 -18.56 -3.20
C GLU A 104 3.92 -19.77 -2.25
N GLU A 105 5.14 -20.13 -1.88
CA GLU A 105 5.41 -21.20 -0.91
C GLU A 105 4.77 -20.90 0.45
N THR A 106 4.93 -19.67 0.94
CA THR A 106 4.29 -19.25 2.19
C THR A 106 2.76 -19.24 2.08
N LEU A 107 2.19 -18.78 0.96
CA LEU A 107 0.74 -18.81 0.74
C LEU A 107 0.21 -20.25 0.71
N ARG A 108 0.87 -21.18 0.02
CA ARG A 108 0.47 -22.60 0.01
C ARG A 108 0.58 -23.24 1.40
N LYS A 109 1.60 -22.87 2.20
CA LYS A 109 1.73 -23.31 3.60
C LYS A 109 0.50 -22.92 4.43
N TYR A 110 0.02 -21.67 4.31
CA TYR A 110 -1.06 -21.15 5.16
C TYR A 110 -2.46 -21.26 4.56
N PHE A 111 -2.64 -21.45 3.25
CA PHE A 111 -3.95 -21.53 2.59
C PHE A 111 -4.18 -22.85 1.82
N GLY A 112 -3.17 -23.73 1.78
CA GLY A 112 -3.24 -25.02 1.09
C GLY A 112 -3.03 -24.90 -0.42
N ASP A 113 -2.99 -26.07 -1.08
CA ASP A 113 -2.74 -26.19 -2.53
C ASP A 113 -3.93 -25.71 -3.40
N SER A 114 -5.06 -25.38 -2.77
CA SER A 114 -6.18 -24.73 -3.44
C SER A 114 -5.88 -23.27 -3.81
N TRP A 115 -4.90 -22.63 -3.15
CA TRP A 115 -4.40 -21.33 -3.58
C TRP A 115 -3.63 -21.46 -4.90
N GLN A 116 -4.00 -20.63 -5.87
CA GLN A 116 -3.41 -20.62 -7.21
C GLN A 116 -3.06 -19.19 -7.61
N PRO A 117 -1.96 -18.97 -8.35
CA PRO A 117 -1.57 -17.64 -8.81
C PRO A 117 -2.61 -17.12 -9.80
N ARG A 118 -3.42 -16.14 -9.36
CA ARG A 118 -4.40 -15.43 -10.20
C ARG A 118 -4.06 -13.95 -10.30
N GLY A 119 -4.23 -13.22 -9.20
CA GLY A 119 -3.86 -11.82 -9.12
C GLY A 119 -2.46 -11.60 -8.58
N PHE A 120 -1.74 -10.67 -9.17
CA PHE A 120 -0.43 -10.23 -8.71
C PHE A 120 -0.48 -8.80 -8.19
N PHE A 121 0.00 -8.60 -6.97
CA PHE A 121 0.32 -7.29 -6.40
C PHE A 121 1.84 -7.10 -6.39
N PRO A 122 2.40 -6.27 -7.28
CA PRO A 122 3.78 -5.84 -7.15
C PRO A 122 3.87 -4.93 -5.92
N PRO A 123 4.84 -5.15 -4.99
CA PRO A 123 5.10 -4.24 -3.88
C PRO A 123 5.09 -2.78 -4.31
N GLU A 124 4.38 -1.93 -3.57
CA GLU A 124 4.19 -0.50 -3.86
C GLU A 124 3.44 -0.17 -5.15
N MET A 125 2.77 -1.17 -5.73
CA MET A 125 2.37 -1.17 -7.15
C MET A 125 3.54 -0.80 -8.09
N GLY A 126 4.77 -1.13 -7.68
CA GLY A 126 6.00 -0.87 -8.42
C GLY A 126 6.03 -1.71 -9.69
N PHE A 127 5.55 -1.13 -10.77
CA PHE A 127 5.29 -1.83 -12.02
C PHE A 127 6.10 -1.26 -13.17
N ASP A 128 6.64 -2.15 -13.98
CA ASP A 128 7.01 -1.91 -15.37
C ASP A 128 6.60 -3.14 -16.21
N LYS A 129 6.80 -3.07 -17.53
CA LYS A 129 6.42 -4.17 -18.42
C LYS A 129 7.15 -5.48 -18.09
N ALA A 130 8.40 -5.42 -17.64
CA ALA A 130 9.19 -6.61 -17.30
C ALA A 130 8.62 -7.33 -16.07
N VAL A 131 8.15 -6.59 -15.06
CA VAL A 131 7.43 -7.16 -13.91
C VAL A 131 6.14 -7.87 -14.38
N GLY A 132 5.39 -7.26 -15.31
CA GLY A 132 4.20 -7.88 -15.91
C GLY A 132 4.50 -9.17 -16.69
N GLU A 133 5.58 -9.19 -17.46
CA GLU A 133 6.07 -10.37 -18.18
C GLU A 133 6.41 -11.51 -17.21
N ILE A 134 7.15 -11.22 -16.15
CA ILE A 134 7.53 -12.21 -15.13
C ILE A 134 6.29 -12.75 -14.42
N ALA A 135 5.35 -11.89 -14.01
CA ALA A 135 4.11 -12.32 -13.37
C ALA A 135 3.32 -13.27 -14.28
N LYS A 136 3.17 -12.92 -15.57
CA LYS A 136 2.51 -13.81 -16.54
C LYS A 136 3.23 -15.15 -16.70
N GLU A 137 4.56 -15.15 -16.82
CA GLU A 137 5.36 -16.38 -16.91
C GLU A 137 5.19 -17.30 -15.69
N LEU A 138 4.94 -16.72 -14.52
CA LEU A 138 4.70 -17.45 -13.27
C LEU A 138 3.25 -17.95 -13.10
N GLY A 139 2.38 -17.70 -14.09
CA GLY A 139 1.01 -18.20 -14.13
C GLY A 139 -0.04 -17.24 -13.60
N TYR A 140 0.33 -16.01 -13.22
CA TYR A 140 -0.65 -14.98 -12.86
C TYR A 140 -1.44 -14.54 -14.10
N GLN A 141 -2.72 -14.25 -13.88
CA GLN A 141 -3.69 -13.88 -14.91
C GLN A 141 -3.88 -12.36 -15.01
N TRP A 142 -3.57 -11.64 -13.94
CA TRP A 142 -3.67 -10.20 -13.92
C TRP A 142 -2.74 -9.54 -12.92
N VAL A 143 -2.50 -8.24 -13.13
CA VAL A 143 -1.75 -7.37 -12.21
C VAL A 143 -2.56 -6.12 -11.87
N ILE A 144 -2.49 -5.69 -10.61
CA ILE A 144 -3.03 -4.39 -10.17
C ILE A 144 -1.92 -3.34 -10.15
N VAL A 145 -2.22 -2.15 -10.67
CA VAL A 145 -1.28 -1.04 -10.81
C VAL A 145 -1.93 0.31 -10.47
N ASP A 146 -1.12 1.36 -10.33
CA ASP A 146 -1.63 2.73 -10.13
C ASP A 146 -2.30 3.30 -11.39
N GLU A 147 -3.32 4.14 -11.22
CA GLU A 147 -4.00 4.88 -12.30
C GLU A 147 -3.04 5.59 -13.25
N LEU A 148 -1.95 6.17 -12.71
CA LEU A 148 -0.98 6.90 -13.50
C LEU A 148 -0.10 6.00 -14.38
N SER A 149 -0.15 4.68 -14.20
CA SER A 149 0.42 3.73 -15.17
C SER A 149 -0.37 3.70 -16.49
N PHE A 150 -1.62 4.18 -16.51
CA PHE A 150 -2.39 4.27 -17.74
C PHE A 150 -1.84 5.34 -18.69
N PRO A 151 -1.74 5.06 -20.02
CA PRO A 151 -1.22 6.01 -21.00
C PRO A 151 -1.88 7.38 -20.91
N ALA A 152 -1.07 8.43 -20.78
CA ALA A 152 -1.56 9.79 -20.55
C ALA A 152 -2.45 10.32 -21.69
N ASP A 153 -2.13 9.95 -22.93
CA ASP A 153 -2.85 10.32 -24.16
C ASP A 153 -4.23 9.66 -24.28
N ARG A 154 -4.54 8.68 -23.42
CA ARG A 154 -5.81 7.94 -23.42
C ARG A 154 -6.67 8.19 -22.17
N ARG A 155 -6.24 9.08 -21.27
CA ARG A 155 -6.99 9.40 -20.04
C ARG A 155 -8.25 10.25 -20.32
N PRO A 156 -9.29 10.17 -19.47
CA PRO A 156 -9.42 9.34 -18.27
C PRO A 156 -9.67 7.85 -18.60
N ILE A 157 -9.43 6.97 -17.63
CA ILE A 157 -9.69 5.53 -17.78
C ILE A 157 -11.20 5.28 -17.91
N ASP A 158 -11.60 4.47 -18.89
CA ASP A 158 -12.96 4.00 -19.05
C ASP A 158 -13.16 2.69 -18.27
N TYR A 159 -13.79 2.79 -17.09
CA TYR A 159 -14.07 1.67 -16.19
C TYR A 159 -15.30 0.83 -16.60
N SER A 160 -15.87 1.04 -17.79
CA SER A 160 -16.83 0.11 -18.40
C SER A 160 -16.13 -0.99 -19.23
N ARG A 161 -14.80 -0.95 -19.31
CA ARG A 161 -13.95 -1.81 -20.13
C ARG A 161 -12.81 -2.41 -19.33
N LEU A 162 -12.28 -3.52 -19.84
CA LEU A 162 -11.09 -4.17 -19.31
C LEU A 162 -9.87 -3.85 -20.17
N TYR A 163 -8.70 -4.01 -19.58
CA TYR A 163 -7.43 -3.72 -20.22
C TYR A 163 -6.47 -4.90 -20.17
N THR A 164 -5.61 -5.00 -21.17
CA THR A 164 -4.49 -5.95 -21.25
C THR A 164 -3.21 -5.21 -21.60
N VAL A 165 -2.07 -5.75 -21.19
CA VAL A 165 -0.76 -5.18 -21.52
C VAL A 165 -0.40 -5.54 -22.96
N SER A 166 -0.01 -4.56 -23.76
CA SER A 166 0.45 -4.78 -25.15
C SER A 166 1.61 -5.78 -25.21
N GLY A 167 1.42 -6.83 -26.01
CA GLY A 167 2.35 -7.97 -26.12
C GLY A 167 2.13 -9.08 -25.09
N LEU A 168 1.26 -8.91 -24.09
CA LEU A 168 0.89 -9.93 -23.11
C LEU A 168 -0.59 -10.32 -23.30
N SER A 169 -0.86 -11.17 -24.30
CA SER A 169 -2.21 -11.70 -24.54
C SER A 169 -2.81 -12.32 -23.27
N ASP A 170 -4.11 -12.14 -23.05
CA ASP A 170 -4.84 -12.76 -21.94
C ASP A 170 -4.29 -12.46 -20.53
N PHE A 171 -3.51 -11.38 -20.39
CA PHE A 171 -3.00 -10.88 -19.11
C PHE A 171 -3.60 -9.51 -18.81
N HIS A 172 -4.55 -9.48 -17.88
CA HIS A 172 -5.26 -8.26 -17.55
C HIS A 172 -4.41 -7.32 -16.70
N ILE A 173 -4.62 -6.02 -16.90
CA ILE A 173 -4.04 -4.97 -16.07
C ILE A 173 -5.17 -4.12 -15.51
N TYR A 174 -5.20 -4.02 -14.19
CA TYR A 174 -6.24 -3.34 -13.44
C TYR A 174 -5.67 -2.08 -12.78
N PHE A 175 -6.20 -0.92 -13.16
CA PHE A 175 -5.74 0.38 -12.67
C PHE A 175 -6.61 0.79 -11.49
N ARG A 176 -6.02 0.98 -10.30
CA ARG A 176 -6.79 1.50 -9.15
C ARG A 176 -7.31 2.90 -9.46
N GLU A 177 -8.52 3.22 -9.04
CA GLU A 177 -9.07 4.57 -9.09
C GLU A 177 -8.51 5.36 -7.90
N ARG A 178 -7.60 6.30 -8.19
CA ARG A 178 -6.88 7.01 -7.13
C ARG A 178 -7.80 7.91 -6.34
N LYS A 179 -8.63 8.69 -7.03
CA LYS A 179 -9.54 9.64 -6.38
C LYS A 179 -10.40 8.94 -5.33
N MET A 180 -11.08 7.87 -5.70
CA MET A 180 -11.96 7.16 -4.78
C MET A 180 -11.21 6.38 -3.70
N SER A 181 -10.03 5.83 -3.99
CA SER A 181 -9.17 5.24 -2.96
C SER A 181 -8.80 6.28 -1.90
N TRP A 182 -8.37 7.48 -2.32
CA TRP A 182 -8.04 8.58 -1.42
C TRP A 182 -9.23 9.08 -0.62
N VAL A 183 -10.39 9.21 -1.23
CA VAL A 183 -11.63 9.66 -0.58
C VAL A 183 -12.02 8.74 0.59
N ILE A 184 -11.86 7.43 0.42
CA ILE A 184 -12.10 6.46 1.49
C ILE A 184 -10.99 6.55 2.55
N LEU A 185 -9.72 6.55 2.13
CA LEU A 185 -8.56 6.65 3.03
C LEU A 185 -8.57 7.92 3.88
N SER A 186 -8.96 9.05 3.30
CA SER A 186 -8.98 10.36 3.95
C SER A 186 -10.09 10.48 5.00
N GLY A 187 -11.04 9.54 5.05
CA GLY A 187 -12.20 9.63 5.92
C GLY A 187 -13.01 10.92 5.72
N GLN A 188 -12.80 11.61 4.58
CA GLN A 188 -13.58 12.79 4.17
C GLN A 188 -15.01 12.40 3.82
N ILE A 189 -15.29 11.11 3.68
CA ILE A 189 -16.62 10.56 3.58
C ILE A 189 -16.92 9.83 4.89
N GLY A 190 -17.88 10.35 5.64
CA GLY A 190 -18.17 9.93 7.01
C GLY A 190 -19.09 8.72 7.09
N THR A 191 -19.79 8.40 6.00
CA THR A 191 -20.71 7.26 5.90
C THR A 191 -20.70 6.64 4.51
N GLY A 192 -21.11 5.37 4.43
CA GLY A 192 -21.27 4.68 3.15
C GLY A 192 -22.28 5.36 2.20
N LYS A 193 -23.27 6.08 2.74
CA LYS A 193 -24.26 6.83 1.95
C LYS A 193 -23.65 8.05 1.26
N LEU A 194 -22.76 8.76 1.95
CA LEU A 194 -22.04 9.89 1.35
C LEU A 194 -21.10 9.40 0.23
N LEU A 195 -20.54 8.20 0.35
CA LEU A 195 -19.79 7.57 -0.74
C LEU A 195 -20.67 7.39 -1.97
N THR A 196 -21.85 6.78 -1.81
CA THR A 196 -22.74 6.54 -2.96
C THR A 196 -23.24 7.85 -3.56
N GLN A 197 -23.59 8.85 -2.74
CA GLN A 197 -23.92 10.19 -3.21
C GLN A 197 -22.79 10.84 -4.01
N SER A 198 -21.53 10.68 -3.59
CA SER A 198 -20.36 11.21 -4.30
C SER A 198 -20.15 10.58 -5.70
N LEU A 199 -20.60 9.33 -5.88
CA LEU A 199 -20.55 8.64 -7.17
C LEU A 199 -21.65 9.15 -8.13
N GLY A 200 -22.76 9.69 -7.59
CA GLY A 200 -23.84 10.29 -8.35
C GLY A 200 -24.35 9.39 -9.48
N ASN A 201 -24.41 9.93 -10.70
CA ASN A 201 -24.90 9.20 -11.88
C ASN A 201 -24.07 7.96 -12.25
N ARG A 202 -22.84 7.81 -11.74
CA ARG A 202 -22.01 6.63 -12.03
C ARG A 202 -22.60 5.34 -11.45
N LEU A 203 -23.34 5.41 -10.34
CA LEU A 203 -23.98 4.23 -9.73
C LEU A 203 -24.86 3.45 -10.72
N ASN A 204 -25.57 4.20 -11.57
CA ASN A 204 -26.49 3.68 -12.58
C ASN A 204 -25.80 3.22 -13.87
N LYS A 205 -24.49 3.45 -14.01
CA LYS A 205 -23.71 2.99 -15.15
C LYS A 205 -23.21 1.56 -14.92
N LYS A 206 -23.05 0.83 -16.02
CA LYS A 206 -22.37 -0.46 -16.04
C LYS A 206 -20.86 -0.22 -16.09
N GLU A 207 -20.29 0.10 -14.95
CA GLU A 207 -18.85 0.29 -14.74
C GLU A 207 -18.44 -0.31 -13.40
N TYR A 208 -17.14 -0.54 -13.23
CA TYR A 208 -16.57 -0.95 -11.95
C TYR A 208 -15.84 0.21 -11.26
N LEU A 209 -15.86 0.21 -9.94
CA LEU A 209 -15.01 1.01 -9.07
C LEU A 209 -13.91 0.07 -8.55
N LEU A 210 -12.65 0.39 -8.82
CA LEU A 210 -11.51 -0.36 -8.28
C LEU A 210 -10.76 0.49 -7.26
N THR A 211 -10.83 0.14 -5.98
CA THR A 211 -10.08 0.86 -4.93
C THR A 211 -8.96 -0.03 -4.40
N ALA A 212 -7.81 0.57 -4.08
CA ALA A 212 -6.67 -0.16 -3.53
C ALA A 212 -5.97 0.66 -2.44
N MET A 213 -5.87 0.08 -1.25
CA MET A 213 -5.58 0.79 0.00
C MET A 213 -4.78 -0.09 0.97
N ASP A 214 -3.95 0.52 1.80
CA ASP A 214 -3.32 -0.15 2.96
C ASP A 214 -4.39 -0.52 3.99
N GLY A 215 -4.41 -1.79 4.40
CA GLY A 215 -5.36 -2.32 5.36
C GLY A 215 -5.17 -1.73 6.76
N GLU A 216 -3.94 -1.38 7.10
CA GLU A 216 -3.52 -0.75 8.34
C GLU A 216 -4.17 0.64 8.51
N THR A 217 -4.65 1.25 7.42
CA THR A 217 -5.44 2.49 7.50
C THR A 217 -6.74 2.28 8.28
N PHE A 218 -7.38 1.13 8.10
CA PHE A 218 -8.67 0.82 8.70
C PHE A 218 -8.49 0.30 10.12
N GLY A 219 -8.37 1.25 11.05
CA GLY A 219 -8.30 1.00 12.48
C GLY A 219 -6.97 1.42 13.12
N HIS A 220 -5.81 1.00 12.58
CA HIS A 220 -4.51 1.34 13.18
C HIS A 220 -4.12 2.81 12.91
N HIS A 221 -3.96 3.22 11.64
CA HIS A 221 -3.63 4.62 11.34
C HIS A 221 -4.82 5.56 11.52
N ARG A 222 -6.05 5.08 11.29
CA ARG A 222 -7.28 5.86 11.45
C ARG A 222 -8.31 5.06 12.26
N PRO A 223 -8.31 5.23 13.59
CA PRO A 223 -9.31 4.61 14.46
C PRO A 223 -10.75 4.87 13.99
N GLY A 224 -11.56 3.83 13.89
CA GLY A 224 -12.97 3.89 13.51
C GLY A 224 -13.24 3.88 12.00
N LEU A 225 -12.22 4.02 11.15
CA LEU A 225 -12.41 4.02 9.69
C LEU A 225 -12.84 2.64 9.16
N GLU A 226 -12.51 1.55 9.86
CA GLU A 226 -13.01 0.21 9.53
C GLU A 226 -14.54 0.12 9.64
N GLN A 227 -15.18 0.94 10.47
CA GLN A 227 -16.65 1.01 10.52
C GLN A 227 -17.23 1.60 9.24
N LEU A 228 -16.61 2.65 8.70
CA LEU A 228 -16.99 3.21 7.39
C LEU A 228 -16.85 2.14 6.31
N LEU A 229 -15.72 1.41 6.30
CA LEU A 229 -15.49 0.33 5.35
C LEU A 229 -16.63 -0.71 5.38
N PHE A 230 -17.04 -1.11 6.58
CA PHE A 230 -18.15 -2.03 6.77
C PHE A 230 -19.51 -1.46 6.34
N GLU A 231 -19.78 -0.19 6.65
CA GLU A 231 -20.99 0.50 6.21
C GLU A 231 -21.07 0.56 4.67
N ILE A 232 -19.94 0.75 3.98
CA ILE A 232 -19.92 0.72 2.51
C ILE A 232 -20.25 -0.69 1.99
N TYR A 233 -19.66 -1.74 2.57
CA TYR A 233 -19.97 -3.12 2.18
C TYR A 233 -21.45 -3.48 2.37
N GLU A 234 -22.09 -2.92 3.40
CA GLU A 234 -23.49 -3.18 3.76
C GLU A 234 -24.50 -2.25 3.07
N ASN A 235 -24.06 -1.17 2.42
CA ASN A 235 -24.94 -0.17 1.82
C ASN A 235 -25.90 -0.82 0.80
N GLY A 236 -25.44 -1.80 0.04
CA GLY A 236 -26.26 -2.56 -0.92
C GLY A 236 -26.51 -1.85 -2.25
N GLU A 237 -26.18 -0.57 -2.39
CA GLU A 237 -26.25 0.17 -3.66
C GLU A 237 -25.13 -0.21 -4.66
N ILE A 238 -24.02 -0.78 -4.18
CA ILE A 238 -22.90 -1.22 -5.03
C ILE A 238 -22.62 -2.71 -4.79
N GLU A 239 -22.54 -3.49 -5.86
CA GLU A 239 -22.28 -4.92 -5.76
C GLU A 239 -20.78 -5.17 -5.53
N ASN A 240 -20.43 -5.79 -4.41
CA ASN A 240 -19.04 -6.15 -4.08
C ASN A 240 -18.59 -7.36 -4.91
N VAL A 241 -17.45 -7.25 -5.59
CA VAL A 241 -16.89 -8.31 -6.44
C VAL A 241 -15.41 -8.53 -6.16
N LEU A 242 -14.93 -9.74 -6.43
CA LEU A 242 -13.48 -10.01 -6.49
C LEU A 242 -12.92 -9.40 -7.78
N ILE A 243 -11.65 -8.97 -7.78
CA ILE A 243 -11.04 -8.39 -8.98
C ILE A 243 -11.07 -9.39 -10.15
N SER A 244 -10.76 -10.65 -9.88
CA SER A 244 -10.85 -11.72 -10.89
C SER A 244 -12.26 -12.03 -11.39
N ASP A 245 -13.31 -11.52 -10.74
CA ASP A 245 -14.68 -11.68 -11.22
C ASP A 245 -15.03 -10.64 -12.30
N LEU A 246 -14.25 -9.56 -12.46
CA LEU A 246 -14.53 -8.49 -13.43
C LEU A 246 -14.74 -8.99 -14.88
N PRO A 247 -13.98 -9.96 -15.43
CA PRO A 247 -14.24 -10.53 -16.75
C PRO A 247 -15.61 -11.20 -16.93
N LYS A 248 -16.31 -11.52 -15.83
CA LYS A 248 -17.69 -12.06 -15.89
C LYS A 248 -18.72 -10.98 -16.21
N TYR A 249 -18.42 -9.73 -15.89
CA TYR A 249 -19.35 -8.59 -16.00
C TYR A 249 -19.04 -7.69 -17.21
N PHE A 250 -17.77 -7.64 -17.62
CA PHE A 250 -17.26 -6.78 -18.67
C PHE A 250 -16.56 -7.60 -19.76
N SER A 251 -16.96 -7.41 -21.02
CA SER A 251 -16.45 -8.17 -22.17
C SER A 251 -15.60 -7.34 -23.14
N GLU A 252 -15.71 -6.01 -23.10
CA GLU A 252 -14.88 -5.13 -23.93
C GLU A 252 -13.47 -5.08 -23.35
N VAL A 253 -12.49 -5.56 -24.12
CA VAL A 253 -11.08 -5.58 -23.73
C VAL A 253 -10.27 -4.72 -24.69
N GLN A 254 -9.46 -3.81 -24.16
CA GLN A 254 -8.54 -2.98 -24.94
C GLN A 254 -7.08 -3.27 -24.56
N SER A 255 -6.20 -3.25 -25.55
CA SER A 255 -4.76 -3.29 -25.28
C SER A 255 -4.23 -1.89 -24.98
N VAL A 256 -3.32 -1.78 -24.02
CA VAL A 256 -2.65 -0.53 -23.61
C VAL A 256 -1.15 -0.77 -23.42
N GLU A 257 -0.37 0.30 -23.55
CA GLU A 257 1.06 0.32 -23.24
C GLU A 257 1.28 1.03 -21.91
N PRO A 258 1.19 0.31 -20.78
CA PRO A 258 1.31 0.95 -19.47
C PRO A 258 2.71 1.56 -19.28
N VAL A 259 2.76 2.70 -18.60
CA VAL A 259 4.02 3.36 -18.22
C VAL A 259 4.46 2.89 -16.84
N PRO A 260 5.78 2.90 -16.54
CA PRO A 260 6.26 2.55 -15.22
C PRO A 260 5.68 3.46 -14.14
N ALA A 261 5.28 2.87 -13.00
CA ALA A 261 4.62 3.62 -11.94
C ALA A 261 4.75 2.92 -10.58
N THR A 262 4.40 3.67 -9.55
CA THR A 262 4.12 3.21 -8.19
C THR A 262 2.81 3.83 -7.73
N TRP A 263 2.21 3.31 -6.66
CA TRP A 263 1.02 3.94 -6.07
C TRP A 263 1.30 5.25 -5.32
N ALA A 264 2.58 5.60 -5.10
CA ALA A 264 2.98 6.88 -4.55
C ALA A 264 3.33 7.92 -5.63
N LEU A 265 3.33 7.53 -6.91
CA LEU A 265 3.69 8.37 -8.05
C LEU A 265 2.86 9.65 -8.11
N MET A 266 3.48 10.80 -8.36
CA MET A 266 2.78 12.07 -8.61
C MET A 266 2.89 12.47 -10.09
N GLU A 267 2.04 13.38 -10.57
CA GLU A 267 2.09 13.84 -11.96
C GLU A 267 3.42 14.55 -12.28
N LYS A 268 3.94 15.34 -11.34
CA LYS A 268 5.28 15.95 -11.41
C LYS A 268 6.39 14.94 -11.67
N ASP A 269 6.30 13.74 -11.09
CA ASP A 269 7.31 12.70 -11.24
C ASP A 269 7.29 12.10 -12.65
N LEU A 270 6.11 12.01 -13.28
CA LEU A 270 5.97 11.58 -14.67
C LEU A 270 6.59 12.61 -15.62
N GLU A 271 6.35 13.90 -15.39
CA GLU A 271 6.95 14.99 -16.17
C GLU A 271 8.48 14.98 -16.08
N GLN A 272 9.01 14.69 -14.89
CA GLN A 272 10.44 14.55 -14.62
C GLN A 272 11.02 13.19 -15.04
N LYS A 273 10.18 12.25 -15.50
CA LYS A 273 10.56 10.87 -15.86
C LYS A 273 11.21 10.10 -14.70
N LYS A 274 10.73 10.31 -13.48
CA LYS A 274 11.19 9.65 -12.25
C LYS A 274 10.06 8.86 -11.57
N PRO A 275 9.50 7.82 -12.22
CA PRO A 275 8.30 7.15 -11.72
C PRO A 275 8.47 6.40 -10.38
N PHE A 276 9.71 6.26 -9.92
CA PHE A 276 10.09 5.59 -8.69
C PHE A 276 10.81 6.52 -7.70
N SER A 277 10.65 7.85 -7.81
CA SER A 277 11.39 8.86 -7.01
C SER A 277 11.35 8.61 -5.50
N ARG A 278 10.27 8.01 -4.96
CA ARG A 278 10.19 7.65 -3.54
C ARG A 278 11.04 6.46 -3.10
N TRP A 279 11.64 5.70 -4.02
CA TRP A 279 12.54 4.58 -3.69
C TRP A 279 13.87 4.65 -4.45
N ARG A 280 13.92 5.39 -5.56
CA ARG A 280 15.10 5.58 -6.38
C ARG A 280 15.00 6.93 -7.10
N ASP A 281 15.55 7.95 -6.47
CA ASP A 281 15.70 9.28 -7.06
C ASP A 281 17.19 9.50 -7.34
N PRO A 282 17.59 9.78 -8.60
CA PRO A 282 19.00 10.07 -8.91
C PRO A 282 19.53 11.33 -8.20
N ASP A 283 18.65 12.21 -7.72
CA ASP A 283 19.09 13.40 -6.98
C ASP A 283 19.19 13.14 -5.46
N ASN A 284 18.86 11.92 -5.00
CA ASN A 284 18.95 11.52 -3.60
C ASN A 284 20.24 10.71 -3.37
N ALA A 285 21.23 11.34 -2.76
CA ALA A 285 22.52 10.72 -2.46
C ALA A 285 22.42 9.46 -1.57
N ILE A 286 21.42 9.39 -0.68
CA ILE A 286 21.20 8.20 0.14
C ILE A 286 20.67 7.05 -0.72
N HIS A 287 19.71 7.31 -1.62
CA HIS A 287 19.22 6.31 -2.56
C HIS A 287 20.35 5.77 -3.44
N GLU A 288 21.24 6.63 -3.97
CA GLU A 288 22.36 6.18 -4.79
C GLU A 288 23.25 5.18 -4.04
N MET A 289 23.64 5.50 -2.80
CA MET A 289 24.47 4.61 -1.99
C MET A 289 23.72 3.34 -1.55
N GLN A 290 22.42 3.43 -1.22
CA GLN A 290 21.59 2.28 -0.89
C GLN A 290 21.52 1.30 -2.07
N TRP A 291 21.25 1.79 -3.28
CA TRP A 291 21.20 0.94 -4.48
C TRP A 291 22.56 0.38 -4.86
N GLU A 292 23.65 1.13 -4.64
CA GLU A 292 25.00 0.56 -4.80
C GLU A 292 25.23 -0.60 -3.84
N LEU A 293 24.86 -0.45 -2.57
CA LEU A 293 25.00 -1.50 -1.56
C LEU A 293 24.11 -2.71 -1.87
N THR A 294 22.89 -2.47 -2.34
CA THR A 294 21.96 -3.52 -2.79
C THR A 294 22.54 -4.32 -3.95
N ASN A 295 23.04 -3.64 -4.99
CA ASN A 295 23.65 -4.29 -6.15
C ASN A 295 24.90 -5.08 -5.74
N LEU A 296 25.74 -4.50 -4.87
CA LEU A 296 26.90 -5.21 -4.33
C LEU A 296 26.50 -6.50 -3.61
N ALA A 297 25.44 -6.49 -2.81
CA ALA A 297 24.94 -7.67 -2.11
C ALA A 297 24.38 -8.73 -3.08
N VAL A 298 23.53 -8.31 -4.02
CA VAL A 298 22.93 -9.19 -5.04
C VAL A 298 23.98 -9.83 -5.93
N GLU A 299 24.89 -9.04 -6.50
CA GLU A 299 25.94 -9.56 -7.38
C GLU A 299 26.91 -10.48 -6.64
N SER A 300 27.22 -10.14 -5.38
CA SER A 300 28.17 -10.92 -4.58
C SER A 300 27.66 -12.31 -4.28
N ILE A 301 26.38 -12.49 -3.99
CA ILE A 301 25.84 -13.82 -3.69
C ILE A 301 25.61 -14.66 -4.95
N ARG A 302 25.28 -14.02 -6.07
CA ARG A 302 25.10 -14.72 -7.36
C ARG A 302 26.36 -15.41 -7.85
N GLY A 303 27.53 -14.87 -7.50
CA GLY A 303 28.83 -15.44 -7.84
C GLY A 303 29.30 -16.59 -6.96
N VAL A 304 28.51 -17.02 -5.98
CA VAL A 304 28.93 -17.97 -4.93
C VAL A 304 28.38 -19.35 -5.21
N ASP A 305 29.20 -20.39 -4.99
CA ASP A 305 28.75 -21.78 -5.06
C ASP A 305 27.71 -22.05 -3.96
N LYS A 306 26.52 -22.46 -4.38
CA LYS A 306 25.35 -22.71 -3.52
C LYS A 306 25.57 -23.84 -2.52
N ASN A 307 26.57 -24.69 -2.75
CA ASN A 307 26.90 -25.81 -1.86
C ASN A 307 27.83 -25.41 -0.70
N LEU A 308 28.35 -24.18 -0.68
CA LEU A 308 29.25 -23.75 0.38
C LEU A 308 28.51 -23.64 1.73
N PRO A 309 29.13 -24.09 2.84
CA PRO A 309 28.61 -23.84 4.17
C PRO A 309 28.37 -22.34 4.39
N GLY A 310 27.18 -21.98 4.89
CA GLY A 310 26.77 -20.60 5.11
C GLY A 310 26.09 -19.91 3.91
N TYR A 311 26.05 -20.53 2.72
CA TYR A 311 25.34 -19.95 1.57
C TYR A 311 23.86 -19.69 1.87
N ASN A 312 23.14 -20.68 2.43
CA ASN A 312 21.72 -20.53 2.72
C ASN A 312 21.44 -19.41 3.73
N GLU A 313 22.28 -19.27 4.76
CA GLU A 313 22.13 -18.18 5.73
C GLU A 313 22.35 -16.81 5.07
N ALA A 314 23.39 -16.66 4.25
CA ALA A 314 23.62 -15.44 3.49
C ALA A 314 22.49 -15.17 2.49
N ARG A 315 21.92 -16.21 1.89
CA ARG A 315 20.83 -16.12 0.92
C ARG A 315 19.53 -15.65 1.55
N ASP A 316 19.18 -16.23 2.69
CA ASP A 316 18.01 -15.82 3.48
C ASP A 316 18.20 -14.40 4.03
N SER A 317 19.44 -14.05 4.42
CA SER A 317 19.80 -12.68 4.82
C SER A 317 19.55 -11.69 3.69
N LEU A 318 19.99 -11.99 2.46
CA LEU A 318 19.71 -11.11 1.31
C LEU A 318 18.22 -11.02 1.02
N ASP A 319 17.51 -12.14 1.00
CA ASP A 319 16.09 -12.15 0.65
C ASP A 319 15.28 -11.21 1.55
N ARG A 320 15.61 -11.18 2.85
CA ARG A 320 15.00 -10.27 3.82
C ARG A 320 15.45 -8.82 3.59
N ALA A 321 16.74 -8.59 3.36
CA ALA A 321 17.32 -7.25 3.27
C ALA A 321 16.88 -6.44 2.03
N LEU A 322 16.21 -7.07 1.05
CA LEU A 322 15.73 -6.40 -0.16
C LEU A 322 14.41 -5.61 0.03
N HIS A 323 13.82 -5.58 1.23
CA HIS A 323 12.55 -4.88 1.49
C HIS A 323 12.57 -3.40 1.06
N SER A 324 11.43 -2.93 0.52
CA SER A 324 11.28 -1.59 -0.06
C SER A 324 11.32 -0.48 0.99
N ASP A 325 11.01 -0.78 2.25
CA ASP A 325 10.80 0.22 3.32
C ASP A 325 12.02 1.13 3.50
N GLN A 326 13.23 0.56 3.47
CA GLN A 326 14.45 1.33 3.69
C GLN A 326 14.67 2.46 2.67
N TYR A 327 14.22 2.27 1.44
CA TYR A 327 14.35 3.29 0.40
C TYR A 327 13.22 4.31 0.54
N TRP A 328 12.00 3.86 0.84
CA TRP A 328 10.87 4.77 1.06
C TRP A 328 11.14 5.77 2.19
N TRP A 329 11.66 5.30 3.33
CA TRP A 329 12.02 6.16 4.45
C TRP A 329 13.21 7.08 4.14
N ALA A 330 14.10 6.67 3.22
CA ALA A 330 15.21 7.50 2.74
C ALA A 330 14.77 8.60 1.75
N SER A 331 13.55 8.54 1.22
CA SER A 331 13.02 9.57 0.32
C SER A 331 12.78 10.90 1.01
N ALA A 332 12.52 10.88 2.33
CA ALA A 332 12.08 12.04 3.11
C ALA A 332 10.79 12.70 2.56
N ARG A 333 9.96 11.95 1.81
CA ARG A 333 8.76 12.45 1.13
C ARG A 333 7.53 11.62 1.50
N PRO A 334 6.69 12.05 2.46
CA PRO A 334 6.94 13.09 3.46
C PRO A 334 7.63 12.56 4.72
N TRP A 335 7.82 11.24 4.83
CA TRP A 335 8.23 10.58 6.06
C TRP A 335 9.72 10.25 6.04
N TRP A 336 10.33 10.31 7.23
CA TRP A 336 11.74 10.03 7.44
C TRP A 336 11.95 9.25 8.73
N SER A 337 12.77 8.20 8.68
CA SER A 337 13.22 7.45 9.86
C SER A 337 14.64 6.99 9.65
N MET A 338 15.54 7.61 10.40
CA MET A 338 16.95 7.24 10.42
C MET A 338 17.14 5.80 10.90
N GLU A 339 16.29 5.30 11.79
CA GLU A 339 16.34 3.93 12.31
C GLU A 339 16.04 2.88 11.24
N ILE A 340 15.09 3.15 10.34
CA ILE A 340 14.75 2.23 9.25
C ILE A 340 15.81 2.28 8.15
N ILE A 341 16.31 3.47 7.83
CA ILE A 341 17.43 3.66 6.88
C ILE A 341 18.68 2.93 7.38
N GLU A 342 19.03 3.11 8.65
CA GLU A 342 20.19 2.45 9.26
C GLU A 342 20.04 0.95 9.22
N ARG A 343 18.87 0.44 9.62
CA ARG A 343 18.63 -0.99 9.68
C ARG A 343 18.74 -1.64 8.30
N GLY A 344 18.10 -1.07 7.28
CA GLY A 344 18.15 -1.62 5.92
C GLY A 344 19.58 -1.64 5.37
N ALA A 345 20.32 -0.54 5.52
CA ALA A 345 21.72 -0.47 5.11
C ALA A 345 22.59 -1.47 5.89
N LYS A 346 22.33 -1.67 7.19
CA LYS A 346 23.05 -2.64 8.01
C LYS A 346 22.75 -4.09 7.59
N GLU A 347 21.49 -4.42 7.30
CA GLU A 347 21.08 -5.75 6.84
C GLU A 347 21.75 -6.13 5.51
N LEU A 348 21.85 -5.20 4.57
CA LEU A 348 22.56 -5.41 3.31
C LEU A 348 24.07 -5.56 3.52
N SER A 349 24.67 -4.71 4.35
CA SER A 349 26.11 -4.79 4.67
C SER A 349 26.46 -6.11 5.35
N ASP A 350 25.66 -6.53 6.34
CA ASP A 350 25.84 -7.81 7.03
C ASP A 350 25.66 -9.00 6.10
N THR A 351 24.71 -8.91 5.17
CA THR A 351 24.54 -9.92 4.13
C THR A 351 25.82 -10.10 3.34
N VAL A 352 26.46 -9.01 2.87
CA VAL A 352 27.75 -9.10 2.17
C VAL A 352 28.81 -9.78 3.04
N VAL A 353 28.89 -9.43 4.32
CA VAL A 353 29.89 -10.01 5.25
C VAL A 353 29.68 -11.50 5.50
N LYS A 354 28.43 -11.96 5.52
CA LYS A 354 28.03 -13.38 5.72
C LYS A 354 28.32 -14.27 4.51
N ILE A 355 28.45 -13.70 3.31
CA ILE A 355 28.69 -14.49 2.09
C ILE A 355 30.00 -15.30 2.23
N PRO A 356 29.95 -16.65 2.06
CA PRO A 356 31.13 -17.47 2.20
C PRO A 356 32.14 -17.19 1.09
N GLY A 357 33.42 -17.05 1.46
CA GLY A 357 34.51 -16.80 0.51
C GLY A 357 34.55 -15.40 -0.10
N ILE A 358 33.72 -14.46 0.37
CA ILE A 358 33.69 -13.10 -0.14
C ILE A 358 35.01 -12.35 0.13
N SER A 359 35.47 -11.54 -0.84
CA SER A 359 36.73 -10.81 -0.74
C SER A 359 36.68 -9.73 0.34
N ARG A 360 37.84 -9.43 0.94
CA ARG A 360 37.99 -8.35 1.92
C ARG A 360 37.58 -7.00 1.34
N GLU A 361 37.95 -6.73 0.09
CA GLU A 361 37.58 -5.51 -0.63
C GLU A 361 36.06 -5.28 -0.66
N LYS A 362 35.28 -6.33 -0.96
CA LYS A 362 33.82 -6.23 -0.98
C LYS A 362 33.23 -6.02 0.41
N LYS A 363 33.79 -6.66 1.45
CA LYS A 363 33.39 -6.43 2.84
C LYS A 363 33.65 -4.98 3.26
N ASP A 364 34.84 -4.48 2.95
CA ASP A 364 35.25 -3.12 3.29
C ASP A 364 34.34 -2.11 2.53
N ARG A 365 34.08 -2.33 1.22
CA ARG A 365 33.15 -1.48 0.45
C ARG A 365 31.73 -1.48 1.03
N ALA A 366 31.20 -2.64 1.41
CA ALA A 366 29.86 -2.73 2.00
C ALA A 366 29.77 -2.00 3.35
N MET A 367 30.83 -2.06 4.17
CA MET A 367 30.88 -1.35 5.45
C MET A 367 31.03 0.16 5.25
N ASP A 368 31.80 0.58 4.25
CA ASP A 368 32.00 1.99 3.93
C ASP A 368 30.72 2.62 3.37
N LEU A 369 30.01 1.94 2.47
CA LEU A 369 28.69 2.37 1.99
C LEU A 369 27.69 2.51 3.14
N TYR A 370 27.61 1.50 4.02
CA TYR A 370 26.77 1.56 5.21
C TYR A 370 27.09 2.81 6.05
N ARG A 371 28.37 3.03 6.40
CA ARG A 371 28.79 4.20 7.19
C ARG A 371 28.44 5.51 6.49
N SER A 372 28.70 5.62 5.19
CA SER A 372 28.39 6.83 4.42
C SER A 372 26.90 7.13 4.38
N ILE A 373 26.05 6.12 4.19
CA ILE A 373 24.59 6.26 4.28
C ILE A 373 24.20 6.86 5.63
N ILE A 374 24.73 6.33 6.73
CA ILE A 374 24.42 6.83 8.09
C ILE A 374 24.91 8.26 8.28
N PHE A 375 26.14 8.58 7.88
CA PHE A 375 26.69 9.93 8.00
C PHE A 375 25.88 10.93 7.20
N THR A 376 25.53 10.61 5.95
CA THR A 376 24.69 11.48 5.11
C THR A 376 23.28 11.64 5.70
N ALA A 377 22.67 10.56 6.20
CA ALA A 377 21.37 10.63 6.85
C ALA A 377 21.38 11.55 8.08
N PHE A 378 22.42 11.48 8.90
CA PHE A 378 22.60 12.40 10.02
C PHE A 378 22.81 13.85 9.58
N ASP A 379 23.57 14.08 8.50
CA ASP A 379 23.80 15.43 8.00
C ASP A 379 22.50 16.03 7.43
N TRP A 380 21.69 15.23 6.74
CA TRP A 380 20.35 15.61 6.30
C TRP A 380 19.47 15.99 7.49
N GLN A 381 19.43 15.16 8.53
CA GLN A 381 18.68 15.42 9.77
C GLN A 381 19.05 16.74 10.45
N ARG A 382 20.32 17.14 10.38
CA ARG A 382 20.81 18.39 11.01
C ARG A 382 20.65 19.62 10.11
N SER A 383 20.56 19.43 8.80
CA SER A 383 20.56 20.52 7.82
C SER A 383 19.18 21.16 7.56
N GLY A 384 18.09 20.51 7.96
CA GLY A 384 16.71 20.94 7.68
C GLY A 384 16.17 20.51 6.32
N ILE A 385 16.98 19.86 5.48
CA ILE A 385 16.56 19.41 4.13
C ILE A 385 15.35 18.46 4.16
N ILE A 386 15.23 17.66 5.23
CA ILE A 386 14.12 16.71 5.43
C ILE A 386 12.80 17.45 5.60
N ASP A 387 12.79 18.53 6.40
CA ASP A 387 11.58 19.33 6.64
C ASP A 387 11.13 20.03 5.35
N ASP A 388 12.07 20.45 4.51
CA ASP A 388 11.76 21.07 3.23
C ASP A 388 11.19 20.06 2.23
N PHE A 389 11.75 18.85 2.13
CA PHE A 389 11.18 17.79 1.30
C PHE A 389 9.79 17.35 1.78
N ALA A 390 9.60 17.21 3.09
CA ALA A 390 8.31 16.85 3.66
C ALA A 390 7.24 17.92 3.37
N ARG A 391 7.57 19.20 3.54
CA ARG A 391 6.65 20.32 3.28
C ARG A 391 6.22 20.38 1.81
N GLN A 392 7.17 20.26 0.88
CA GLN A 392 6.86 20.26 -0.56
C GLN A 392 5.93 19.10 -0.93
N GLU A 393 6.18 17.90 -0.39
CA GLU A 393 5.35 16.74 -0.68
C GLU A 393 3.93 16.87 -0.11
N ASP A 394 3.79 17.39 1.12
CA ASP A 394 2.49 17.65 1.74
C ASP A 394 1.68 18.70 0.96
N GLU A 395 2.34 19.76 0.47
CA GLU A 395 1.70 20.78 -0.36
C GLU A 395 1.15 20.18 -1.67
N ASP A 396 1.93 19.32 -2.33
CA ASP A 396 1.52 18.64 -3.56
C ASP A 396 0.36 17.65 -3.33
N ILE A 397 0.38 16.94 -2.19
CA ILE A 397 -0.73 16.05 -1.81
C ILE A 397 -2.00 16.87 -1.58
N ARG A 398 -1.93 17.98 -0.84
CA ARG A 398 -3.09 18.85 -0.54
C ARG A 398 -3.71 19.47 -1.77
N GLN A 399 -2.88 19.99 -2.69
CA GLN A 399 -3.37 20.55 -3.96
C GLN A 399 -4.22 19.54 -4.75
N ARG A 400 -3.92 18.25 -4.60
CA ARG A 400 -4.65 17.16 -5.25
C ARG A 400 -5.95 16.76 -4.55
N THR A 401 -6.02 16.91 -3.22
CA THR A 401 -7.14 16.41 -2.40
C THR A 401 -8.30 17.38 -2.25
N ASP A 402 -8.06 18.69 -2.36
CA ASP A 402 -9.06 19.72 -2.00
C ASP A 402 -10.00 20.10 -3.16
N GLN A 403 -9.84 19.49 -4.33
CA GLN A 403 -10.68 19.79 -5.49
C GLN A 403 -11.99 18.98 -5.52
N GLY A 404 -13.10 19.67 -5.27
CA GLY A 404 -14.44 19.23 -5.71
C GLY A 404 -15.05 18.05 -4.97
N LEU A 405 -14.66 17.81 -3.70
CA LEU A 405 -15.33 16.84 -2.83
C LEU A 405 -16.48 17.50 -2.06
N PRO A 406 -17.62 16.82 -1.89
CA PRO A 406 -18.71 17.32 -1.06
C PRO A 406 -18.27 17.38 0.41
N MET A 407 -18.53 18.51 1.07
CA MET A 407 -18.25 18.66 2.49
C MET A 407 -19.15 17.74 3.33
N LEU A 408 -18.63 17.19 4.42
CA LEU A 408 -19.45 16.36 5.31
C LEU A 408 -20.57 17.20 5.96
N PRO A 409 -21.82 16.71 5.93
CA PRO A 409 -22.90 17.28 6.72
C PRO A 409 -22.56 17.26 8.22
N LYS A 410 -22.96 18.31 8.94
CA LYS A 410 -22.69 18.46 10.37
C LYS A 410 -23.23 17.30 11.21
N ASP A 411 -24.44 16.84 10.91
CA ASP A 411 -25.10 15.73 11.60
C ASP A 411 -24.33 14.40 11.46
N GLU A 412 -23.68 14.17 10.31
CA GLU A 412 -22.85 12.99 10.10
C GLU A 412 -21.52 13.09 10.87
N ILE A 413 -20.91 14.27 10.93
CA ILE A 413 -19.71 14.50 11.77
C ILE A 413 -20.04 14.25 13.25
N GLU A 414 -21.17 14.76 13.75
CA GLU A 414 -21.62 14.55 15.13
C GLU A 414 -21.83 13.05 15.44
N LYS A 415 -22.40 12.30 14.49
CA LYS A 415 -22.59 10.85 14.62
C LYS A 415 -21.26 10.09 14.67
N MET A 416 -20.28 10.47 13.84
CA MET A 416 -18.93 9.88 13.88
C MET A 416 -18.25 10.17 15.22
N ILE A 417 -18.30 11.42 15.68
CA ILE A 417 -17.73 11.82 16.98
C ILE A 417 -18.35 11.00 18.10
N LYS A 418 -19.68 10.83 18.12
CA LYS A 418 -20.36 10.04 19.15
C LYS A 418 -19.88 8.58 19.19
N LYS A 419 -19.75 7.92 18.03
CA LYS A 419 -19.21 6.55 17.96
C LYS A 419 -17.78 6.47 18.48
N LEU A 420 -16.93 7.44 18.12
CA LEU A 420 -15.56 7.51 18.61
C LEU A 420 -15.50 7.81 20.11
N GLU A 421 -16.41 8.61 20.66
CA GLU A 421 -16.51 8.85 22.11
C GLU A 421 -16.89 7.57 22.87
N GLU A 422 -17.81 6.76 22.32
CA GLU A 422 -18.18 5.44 22.86
C GLU A 422 -16.99 4.46 22.81
N GLU A 423 -16.25 4.43 21.69
CA GLU A 423 -15.03 3.62 21.54
C GLU A 423 -13.93 4.07 22.51
N MET A 424 -13.68 5.38 22.58
CA MET A 424 -12.71 5.99 23.50
C MET A 424 -13.01 5.60 24.96
N ALA A 425 -14.28 5.64 25.36
CA ALA A 425 -14.71 5.22 26.69
C ALA A 425 -14.51 3.70 26.90
N ALA A 426 -14.76 2.88 25.89
CA ALA A 426 -14.57 1.43 25.97
C ALA A 426 -13.10 1.04 26.12
N VAL A 427 -12.20 1.64 25.34
CA VAL A 427 -10.75 1.37 25.42
C VAL A 427 -10.13 1.98 26.69
N SER A 428 -10.62 3.15 27.14
CA SER A 428 -10.18 3.74 28.42
C SER A 428 -10.52 2.87 29.62
N LYS A 429 -11.69 2.22 29.62
CA LYS A 429 -12.08 1.25 30.67
C LYS A 429 -11.18 0.01 30.72
N LYS A 430 -10.48 -0.29 29.63
CA LYS A 430 -9.49 -1.37 29.52
C LYS A 430 -8.06 -0.88 29.78
N GLU A 431 -7.90 0.37 30.21
CA GLU A 431 -6.59 1.01 30.44
C GLU A 431 -5.73 1.14 29.18
N GLU A 432 -6.34 1.08 27.99
CA GLU A 432 -5.68 1.28 26.70
C GLU A 432 -5.52 2.80 26.41
N PHE A 433 -4.79 3.50 27.26
CA PHE A 433 -4.73 4.98 27.24
C PHE A 433 -4.11 5.58 25.98
N GLU A 434 -3.13 4.90 25.35
CA GLU A 434 -2.57 5.33 24.06
C GLU A 434 -3.64 5.32 22.97
N ARG A 435 -4.45 4.25 22.93
CA ARG A 435 -5.55 4.11 21.97
C ARG A 435 -6.61 5.17 22.21
N ALA A 436 -6.94 5.42 23.48
CA ALA A 436 -7.84 6.51 23.85
C ALA A 436 -7.32 7.88 23.38
N ALA A 437 -6.01 8.14 23.48
CA ALA A 437 -5.39 9.37 23.00
C ALA A 437 -5.46 9.52 21.48
N GLN A 438 -5.23 8.45 20.72
CA GLN A 438 -5.40 8.46 19.26
C GLN A 438 -6.84 8.76 18.84
N ILE A 439 -7.82 8.12 19.51
CA ILE A 439 -9.23 8.37 19.25
C ILE A 439 -9.60 9.83 19.61
N ARG A 440 -9.10 10.35 20.73
CA ARG A 440 -9.26 11.76 21.12
C ARG A 440 -8.72 12.70 20.03
N ASP A 441 -7.55 12.44 19.50
CA ASP A 441 -6.93 13.30 18.48
C ASP A 441 -7.71 13.25 17.16
N ARG A 442 -8.27 12.09 16.81
CA ARG A 442 -9.20 11.95 15.68
C ARG A 442 -10.50 12.72 15.90
N ILE A 443 -11.08 12.68 17.10
CA ILE A 443 -12.24 13.51 17.47
C ILE A 443 -11.92 15.00 17.32
N ALA A 444 -10.73 15.43 17.78
CA ALA A 444 -10.30 16.81 17.65
C ALA A 444 -10.12 17.25 16.19
N GLU A 445 -9.62 16.36 15.32
CA GLU A 445 -9.53 16.59 13.88
C GLU A 445 -10.92 16.78 13.25
N LEU A 446 -11.88 15.90 13.56
CA LEU A 446 -13.25 16.01 13.06
C LEU A 446 -13.95 17.30 13.51
N ARG A 447 -13.74 17.72 14.76
CA ARG A 447 -14.27 19.01 15.27
C ARG A 447 -13.64 20.22 14.57
N ARG A 448 -12.34 20.17 14.25
CA ARG A 448 -11.69 21.22 13.44
C ARG A 448 -12.25 21.28 12.03
N TYR A 449 -12.41 20.12 11.39
CA TYR A 449 -13.03 20.01 10.08
C TYR A 449 -14.45 20.61 10.07
N GLU A 450 -15.29 20.29 11.06
CA GLU A 450 -16.63 20.88 11.20
C GLU A 450 -16.58 22.42 11.28
N ALA A 451 -15.65 22.95 12.07
CA ALA A 451 -15.47 24.39 12.24
C ALA A 451 -14.99 25.08 10.96
N ASP A 452 -14.11 24.44 10.19
CA ASP A 452 -13.59 24.99 8.94
C ASP A 452 -14.63 24.91 7.80
N VAL A 453 -15.43 23.83 7.75
CA VAL A 453 -16.60 23.74 6.87
C VAL A 453 -17.58 24.86 7.18
N ALA A 454 -17.89 25.08 8.47
CA ALA A 454 -18.77 26.19 8.87
C ALA A 454 -18.25 27.54 8.38
N LYS A 455 -16.95 27.86 8.55
CA LYS A 455 -16.34 29.09 8.04
C LYS A 455 -16.40 29.22 6.52
N SER A 456 -16.17 28.13 5.78
CA SER A 456 -16.22 28.13 4.31
C SER A 456 -17.62 28.35 3.75
N ASN A 457 -18.66 27.91 4.48
CA ASN A 457 -20.05 28.20 4.14
C ASN A 457 -20.40 29.68 4.40
N PHE A 458 -19.85 30.28 5.48
CA PHE A 458 -20.02 31.71 5.76
C PHE A 458 -19.33 32.62 4.72
N SER A 459 -18.16 32.25 4.18
CA SER A 459 -17.51 33.03 3.12
C SER A 459 -18.26 32.96 1.79
N ASN A 460 -18.87 31.82 1.45
CA ASN A 460 -19.66 31.66 0.22
C ASN A 460 -21.06 32.30 0.29
N GLU A 461 -21.61 32.53 1.49
CA GLU A 461 -22.83 33.33 1.67
C GLU A 461 -22.57 34.83 1.63
N GLY A 462 -21.40 35.30 2.08
CA GLY A 462 -21.00 36.72 2.00
C GLY A 462 -20.81 37.25 0.57
N ASP A 463 -20.43 36.39 -0.38
CA ASP A 463 -20.27 36.74 -1.79
C ASP A 463 -21.60 36.72 -2.58
N ARG A 464 -22.72 36.28 -1.97
CA ARG A 464 -24.06 36.33 -2.61
C ARG A 464 -24.88 37.56 -2.22
N GLU A 465 -24.43 38.37 -1.27
CA GLU A 465 -25.12 39.61 -0.86
C GLU A 465 -24.60 40.89 -1.56
N PHE A 466 -23.59 40.79 -2.44
CA PHE A 466 -23.05 41.93 -3.19
C PHE A 466 -23.42 41.94 -4.69
N ASP A 467 -24.61 41.43 -5.05
CA ASP A 467 -25.13 41.57 -6.43
C ASP A 467 -26.61 42.02 -6.46
N LEU A 468 -26.96 42.93 -5.56
CA LEU A 468 -28.17 43.74 -5.63
C LEU A 468 -27.82 45.20 -5.32
N HIS A 469 -27.24 45.89 -6.32
CA HIS A 469 -27.49 47.30 -6.69
C HIS A 469 -26.38 47.84 -7.61
N ASN A 470 -26.56 47.69 -8.93
CA ASN A 470 -26.61 48.79 -9.90
C ASN A 470 -26.88 48.27 -11.33
#